data_AF-A0A7Y3CTN9-F1
#
_entry.id   AF-A0A7Y3CTN9-F1
#
_cell.length_a   1.000
_cell.length_b   1.000
_cell.length_c   1.000
_cell.angle_alpha   90.00
_cell.angle_beta   90.00
_cell.angle_gamma   90.00
#
_symmetry.space_group_name_H-M   'P 1'
#
loop_
_entity.id
_entity.type
_entity.pdbx_description
1 polymer ?
#
loop_
_entity_poly.entity_id
_entity_poly.type
_entity_poly.pdbx_seq_one_letter_code
_entity_poly.pdbx_strand_id
1 'polypeptide(L)'
;VAQPVKIDNPLYVRDYGKCILCYKCVEACGPDAQNTFAIQVAGRGFDARISTEFDVGLTDSACVYCGNCIGVCPTGALMFRSEYELREADLWNEEEQSVTRTVCSFCGVGCNLELHVQDNRIVKVTSPQDHSVTSGHLCIKGRFGYESVQELGDLENTPIDAVLRAARTS
;
A
#
# COMPACT_ATOMS: atom_id res chain seq x y z
N VAL A 1 -17.60 -7.85 -14.52
CA VAL A 1 -17.31 -6.82 -15.55
C VAL A 1 -15.83 -6.48 -15.51
N ALA A 2 -15.08 -6.67 -16.59
CA ALA A 2 -13.67 -6.29 -16.63
C ALA A 2 -13.55 -4.76 -16.54
N GLN A 3 -12.76 -4.26 -15.60
CA GLN A 3 -12.47 -2.84 -15.46
C GLN A 3 -10.98 -2.62 -15.79
N PRO A 4 -10.62 -1.47 -16.38
CA PRO A 4 -9.21 -1.14 -16.56
C PRO A 4 -8.53 -1.03 -15.19
N VAL A 5 -7.25 -1.42 -15.16
CA VAL A 5 -6.40 -1.21 -13.98
C VAL A 5 -6.36 0.30 -13.68
N LYS A 6 -6.65 0.67 -12.43
CA LYS A 6 -6.62 2.07 -11.98
C LYS A 6 -5.34 2.33 -11.19
N ILE A 7 -4.54 3.29 -11.67
CA ILE A 7 -3.36 3.85 -11.00
C ILE A 7 -3.60 5.34 -10.83
N ASP A 8 -4.25 5.71 -9.73
CA ASP A 8 -4.64 7.09 -9.41
C ASP A 8 -3.67 7.78 -8.43
N ASN A 9 -2.71 7.04 -7.89
CA ASN A 9 -1.71 7.51 -6.94
C ASN A 9 -0.42 6.66 -7.04
N PRO A 10 0.71 7.10 -6.46
CA PRO A 10 1.97 6.35 -6.53
C PRO A 10 2.07 5.16 -5.54
N LEU A 11 1.15 5.00 -4.60
CA LEU A 11 1.32 4.06 -3.48
C LEU A 11 0.79 2.65 -3.79
N TYR A 12 -0.37 2.54 -4.44
CA TYR A 12 -0.99 1.24 -4.72
C TYR A 12 -1.89 1.23 -5.96
N VAL A 13 -2.07 0.04 -6.52
CA VAL A 13 -2.82 -0.23 -7.75
C VAL A 13 -4.14 -0.91 -7.44
N ARG A 14 -5.18 -0.59 -8.23
CA ARG A 14 -6.49 -1.25 -8.19
C ARG A 14 -6.74 -2.00 -9.49
N ASP A 15 -6.53 -3.30 -9.46
CA ASP A 15 -6.81 -4.24 -10.53
C ASP A 15 -8.04 -5.09 -10.16
N TYR A 16 -9.23 -4.51 -10.33
CA TYR A 16 -10.48 -5.20 -10.01
C TYR A 16 -10.80 -6.38 -10.95
N GLY A 17 -10.03 -6.59 -12.02
CA GLY A 17 -10.09 -7.82 -12.82
C GLY A 17 -9.73 -9.07 -12.00
N LYS A 18 -8.90 -8.90 -10.96
CA LYS A 18 -8.53 -9.96 -10.01
C LYS A 18 -9.48 -10.04 -8.80
N CYS A 19 -10.49 -9.19 -8.70
CA CYS A 19 -11.36 -9.11 -7.53
C CYS A 19 -12.37 -10.25 -7.50
N ILE A 20 -12.44 -10.97 -6.38
CA ILE A 20 -13.42 -12.04 -6.14
C ILE A 20 -14.62 -11.60 -5.28
N LEU A 21 -14.80 -10.29 -5.07
CA LEU A 21 -15.87 -9.71 -4.25
C LEU A 21 -15.99 -10.31 -2.83
N CYS A 22 -14.86 -10.60 -2.18
CA CYS A 22 -14.86 -11.14 -0.81
C CYS A 22 -15.16 -10.10 0.30
N TYR A 23 -15.33 -8.83 -0.06
CA TYR A 23 -15.64 -7.69 0.82
C TYR A 23 -14.64 -7.34 1.94
N LYS A 24 -13.57 -8.10 2.14
CA LYS A 24 -12.53 -7.80 3.15
C LYS A 24 -12.00 -6.36 3.10
N CYS A 25 -11.79 -5.84 1.88
CA CYS A 25 -11.33 -4.47 1.68
C CYS A 25 -12.34 -3.40 2.12
N VAL A 26 -13.65 -3.69 1.98
CA VAL A 26 -14.75 -2.81 2.41
C VAL A 26 -14.80 -2.78 3.93
N GLU A 27 -14.73 -3.94 4.58
CA GLU A 27 -14.72 -4.03 6.04
C GLU A 27 -13.51 -3.31 6.64
N ALA A 28 -12.30 -3.54 6.10
CA ALA A 28 -11.09 -2.84 6.53
C ALA A 28 -11.14 -1.32 6.30
N CYS A 29 -11.82 -0.85 5.24
CA CYS A 29 -12.00 0.58 4.98
C CYS A 29 -13.06 1.21 5.90
N GLY A 30 -14.04 0.41 6.32
CA GLY A 30 -15.14 0.78 7.20
C GLY A 30 -14.89 0.31 8.64
N PRO A 31 -15.76 -0.54 9.18
CA PRO A 31 -15.88 -0.78 10.61
C PRO A 31 -14.66 -1.44 11.26
N ASP A 32 -13.89 -2.25 10.51
CA ASP A 32 -12.85 -3.07 11.11
C ASP A 32 -11.56 -2.30 11.39
N ALA A 33 -11.29 -1.21 10.67
CA ALA A 33 -10.06 -0.44 10.89
C ALA A 33 -10.22 1.07 10.71
N GLN A 34 -10.51 1.54 9.50
CA GLN A 34 -10.30 2.96 9.20
C GLN A 34 -11.50 3.86 9.51
N ASN A 35 -12.73 3.33 9.47
CA ASN A 35 -13.98 4.09 9.60
C ASN A 35 -14.10 5.27 8.59
N THR A 36 -13.47 5.15 7.42
CA THR A 36 -13.51 6.16 6.35
C THR A 36 -14.57 5.83 5.30
N PHE A 37 -14.85 4.54 5.07
CA PHE A 37 -15.85 4.07 4.11
C PHE A 37 -15.63 4.55 2.65
N ALA A 38 -14.38 4.84 2.27
CA ALA A 38 -14.01 5.32 0.93
C ALA A 38 -14.18 4.30 -0.19
N ILE A 39 -14.29 3.01 0.13
CA ILE A 39 -14.64 1.98 -0.85
C ILE A 39 -15.81 1.14 -0.33
N GLN A 40 -16.75 0.84 -1.22
CA GLN A 40 -17.97 0.10 -0.97
C GLN A 40 -18.32 -0.78 -2.18
N VAL A 41 -19.34 -1.63 -2.01
CA VAL A 41 -19.91 -2.38 -3.11
C VAL A 41 -20.87 -1.49 -3.90
N ALA A 42 -20.62 -1.36 -5.20
CA ALA A 42 -21.51 -0.70 -6.15
C ALA A 42 -22.10 -1.73 -7.12
N GLY A 43 -23.32 -1.47 -7.58
CA GLY A 43 -24.03 -2.39 -8.50
C GLY A 43 -24.63 -3.59 -7.79
N ARG A 44 -25.08 -4.58 -8.57
CA ARG A 44 -25.71 -5.82 -8.09
C ARG A 44 -25.53 -6.95 -9.09
N GLY A 45 -25.66 -8.20 -8.62
CA GLY A 45 -25.52 -9.37 -9.48
C GLY A 45 -24.17 -9.39 -10.21
N PHE A 46 -24.17 -9.66 -11.51
CA PHE A 46 -22.96 -9.70 -12.33
C PHE A 46 -22.26 -8.34 -12.52
N ASP A 47 -22.95 -7.24 -12.18
CA ASP A 47 -22.42 -5.87 -12.24
C ASP A 47 -21.87 -5.39 -10.89
N ALA A 48 -21.92 -6.23 -9.84
CA ALA A 48 -21.35 -5.91 -8.54
C ALA A 48 -19.83 -5.69 -8.64
N ARG A 49 -19.34 -4.62 -8.03
CA ARG A 49 -17.92 -4.23 -8.04
C ARG A 49 -17.56 -3.42 -6.81
N ILE A 50 -16.28 -3.38 -6.48
CA ILE A 50 -15.77 -2.43 -5.49
C ILE A 50 -15.59 -1.07 -6.15
N SER A 51 -16.11 -0.01 -5.52
CA SER A 51 -16.06 1.35 -6.03
C SER A 51 -15.91 2.35 -4.89
N THR A 52 -15.34 3.50 -5.20
CA THR A 52 -15.45 4.72 -4.39
C THR A 52 -16.84 5.34 -4.55
N GLU A 53 -17.17 6.30 -3.69
CA GLU A 53 -18.33 7.17 -3.89
C GLU A 53 -18.30 7.82 -5.29
N PHE A 54 -19.43 7.81 -5.97
CA PHE A 54 -19.58 8.35 -7.34
C PHE A 54 -18.56 7.81 -8.39
N ASP A 55 -17.85 6.70 -8.12
CA ASP A 55 -16.82 6.10 -8.99
C ASP A 55 -15.65 7.06 -9.33
N VAL A 56 -15.33 7.99 -8.41
CA VAL A 56 -14.20 8.92 -8.56
C VAL A 56 -12.85 8.26 -8.24
N GLY A 57 -11.73 8.92 -8.57
CA GLY A 57 -10.40 8.47 -8.15
C GLY A 57 -10.25 8.50 -6.63
N LEU A 58 -9.33 7.72 -6.05
CA LEU A 58 -9.07 7.76 -4.60
C LEU A 58 -8.66 9.16 -4.11
N THR A 59 -8.02 9.95 -4.98
CA THR A 59 -7.61 11.34 -4.73
C THR A 59 -8.80 12.27 -4.53
N ASP A 60 -9.92 11.97 -5.19
CA ASP A 60 -11.14 12.78 -5.14
C ASP A 60 -12.18 12.17 -4.18
N SER A 61 -11.80 11.12 -3.44
CA SER A 61 -12.67 10.38 -2.51
C SER A 61 -12.26 10.62 -1.06
N ALA A 62 -13.03 10.08 -0.12
CA ALA A 62 -12.73 10.10 1.32
C ALA A 62 -11.50 9.27 1.73
N CYS A 63 -10.73 8.72 0.78
CA CYS A 63 -9.61 7.84 1.06
C CYS A 63 -8.45 8.59 1.74
N VAL A 64 -8.00 8.07 2.88
CA VAL A 64 -6.84 8.60 3.62
C VAL A 64 -5.54 7.83 3.33
N TYR A 65 -5.55 6.98 2.31
CA TYR A 65 -4.38 6.20 1.86
C TYR A 65 -3.71 5.34 2.94
N CYS A 66 -4.47 4.83 3.91
CA CYS A 66 -3.90 3.97 4.95
C CYS A 66 -3.41 2.61 4.43
N GLY A 67 -3.97 2.13 3.31
CA GLY A 67 -3.60 0.85 2.69
C GLY A 67 -4.01 -0.39 3.52
N ASN A 68 -4.93 -0.27 4.48
CA ASN A 68 -5.46 -1.46 5.15
C ASN A 68 -6.24 -2.38 4.18
N CYS A 69 -6.84 -1.81 3.13
CA CYS A 69 -7.51 -2.56 2.07
C CYS A 69 -6.56 -3.45 1.25
N ILE A 70 -5.33 -3.00 0.98
CA ILE A 70 -4.29 -3.80 0.30
C ILE A 70 -3.77 -4.90 1.24
N GLY A 71 -3.66 -4.62 2.54
CA GLY A 71 -3.20 -5.59 3.54
C GLY A 71 -4.11 -6.80 3.75
N VAL A 72 -5.38 -6.70 3.33
CA VAL A 72 -6.38 -7.77 3.48
C VAL A 72 -6.83 -8.38 2.15
N CYS A 73 -6.34 -7.86 1.01
CA CYS A 73 -6.77 -8.31 -0.31
C CYS A 73 -6.13 -9.67 -0.66
N PRO A 74 -6.90 -10.76 -0.79
CA PRO A 74 -6.32 -12.09 -0.96
C PRO A 74 -5.87 -12.39 -2.40
N THR A 75 -6.25 -11.58 -3.38
CA THR A 75 -6.00 -11.85 -4.80
C THR A 75 -5.04 -10.86 -5.48
N GLY A 76 -4.55 -9.86 -4.74
CA GLY A 76 -3.78 -8.76 -5.32
C GLY A 76 -4.61 -7.82 -6.20
N ALA A 77 -5.95 -7.84 -6.10
CA ALA A 77 -6.79 -6.84 -6.76
C ALA A 77 -6.55 -5.42 -6.23
N LEU A 78 -6.08 -5.33 -4.99
CA LEU A 78 -5.56 -4.13 -4.36
C LEU A 78 -4.15 -4.49 -3.86
N MET A 79 -3.12 -3.81 -4.37
CA MET A 79 -1.72 -4.19 -4.07
C MET A 79 -0.78 -2.99 -4.13
N PHE A 80 0.36 -3.10 -3.46
CA PHE A 80 1.43 -2.10 -3.56
C PHE A 80 1.82 -1.86 -5.01
N ARG A 81 2.10 -0.60 -5.37
CA ARG A 81 2.54 -0.26 -6.72
C ARG A 81 3.88 -0.93 -7.06
N SER A 82 4.82 -0.91 -6.12
CA SER A 82 6.10 -1.62 -6.21
C SER A 82 5.93 -3.10 -6.52
N GLU A 83 5.04 -3.80 -5.79
CA GLU A 83 4.74 -5.22 -6.04
C GLU A 83 4.09 -5.43 -7.40
N TYR A 84 3.15 -4.56 -7.80
CA TYR A 84 2.50 -4.62 -9.11
C TYR A 84 3.54 -4.51 -10.24
N GLU A 85 4.41 -3.50 -10.18
CA GLU A 85 5.44 -3.24 -11.20
C GLU A 85 6.45 -4.38 -11.29
N LEU A 86 6.89 -4.95 -10.16
CA LEU A 86 7.77 -6.12 -10.15
C LEU A 86 7.10 -7.35 -10.75
N ARG A 87 5.81 -7.58 -10.50
CA ARG A 87 5.07 -8.69 -11.10
C ARG A 87 4.87 -8.54 -12.60
N GLU A 88 4.57 -7.34 -13.08
CA GLU A 88 4.46 -7.05 -14.53
C GLU A 88 5.80 -7.23 -15.25
N ALA A 89 6.91 -6.96 -14.55
CA ALA A 89 8.26 -7.16 -15.07
C ALA A 89 8.78 -8.60 -14.96
N ASP A 90 8.01 -9.53 -14.39
CA ASP A 90 8.44 -10.90 -14.05
C ASP A 90 9.68 -10.94 -13.14
N LEU A 91 9.79 -9.93 -12.26
CA LEU A 91 10.89 -9.77 -11.29
C LEU A 91 10.43 -10.01 -9.84
N TRP A 92 9.15 -10.30 -9.62
CA TRP A 92 8.63 -10.58 -8.28
C TRP A 92 8.99 -12.01 -7.84
N ASN A 93 9.80 -12.14 -6.79
CA ASN A 93 10.17 -13.43 -6.21
C ASN A 93 9.94 -13.43 -4.69
N GLU A 94 8.77 -13.93 -4.27
CA GLU A 94 8.40 -13.97 -2.86
C GLU A 94 9.20 -14.99 -2.04
N GLU A 95 9.76 -16.03 -2.68
CA GLU A 95 10.55 -17.07 -2.00
C GLU A 95 11.95 -16.56 -1.61
N GLU A 96 12.49 -15.58 -2.35
CA GLU A 96 13.78 -14.95 -2.07
C GLU A 96 13.66 -13.73 -1.15
N GLN A 97 12.43 -13.33 -0.80
CA GLN A 97 12.22 -12.19 0.08
C GLN A 97 12.59 -12.51 1.52
N SER A 98 13.43 -11.67 2.10
CA SER A 98 13.64 -11.68 3.55
C SER A 98 12.61 -10.79 4.24
N VAL A 99 12.09 -11.25 5.38
CA VAL A 99 11.13 -10.50 6.19
C VAL A 99 11.77 -10.12 7.51
N THR A 100 11.96 -8.82 7.74
CA THR A 100 12.52 -8.30 8.99
C THR A 100 11.46 -7.55 9.78
N ARG A 101 11.25 -7.97 11.03
CA ARG A 101 10.35 -7.29 11.96
C ARG A 101 11.05 -6.12 12.65
N THR A 102 10.41 -4.96 12.66
CA THR A 102 10.92 -3.75 13.32
C THR A 102 9.78 -2.89 13.87
N VAL A 103 10.13 -1.78 14.52
CA VAL A 103 9.18 -0.82 15.08
C VAL A 103 9.16 0.45 14.23
N CYS A 104 7.96 0.90 13.87
CA CYS A 104 7.73 2.15 13.16
C CYS A 104 8.13 3.36 14.02
N SER A 105 8.98 4.24 13.49
CA SER A 105 9.49 5.44 14.18
C SER A 105 8.73 6.73 13.86
N PHE A 106 7.68 6.67 13.02
CA PHE A 106 6.98 7.87 12.55
C PHE A 106 6.14 8.60 13.62
N CYS A 107 5.71 7.89 14.68
CA CYS A 107 4.97 8.48 15.80
C CYS A 107 5.13 7.61 17.07
N GLY A 108 4.61 8.10 18.20
CA GLY A 108 4.73 7.41 19.50
C GLY A 108 3.90 6.14 19.68
N VAL A 109 3.14 5.69 18.67
CA VAL A 109 2.35 4.44 18.77
C VAL A 109 3.25 3.20 18.74
N GLY A 110 4.37 3.25 17.99
CA GLY A 110 5.30 2.12 17.90
C GLY A 110 4.73 0.90 17.20
N CYS A 111 4.05 1.08 16.06
CA CYS A 111 3.49 -0.03 15.29
C CYS A 111 4.59 -1.01 14.87
N ASN A 112 4.35 -2.33 15.00
CA ASN A 112 5.26 -3.33 14.45
C ASN A 112 5.10 -3.44 12.93
N LEU A 113 6.22 -3.37 12.24
CA LEU A 113 6.34 -3.48 10.80
C LEU A 113 7.02 -4.80 10.46
N GLU A 114 6.63 -5.39 9.35
CA GLU A 114 7.33 -6.46 8.66
C GLU A 114 7.80 -5.91 7.31
N LEU A 115 9.10 -5.70 7.19
CA LEU A 115 9.73 -5.20 5.97
C LEU A 115 10.03 -6.41 5.07
N HIS A 116 9.41 -6.46 3.90
CA HIS A 116 9.68 -7.46 2.88
C HIS A 116 10.75 -6.92 1.95
N VAL A 117 11.90 -7.58 1.88
CA VAL A 117 13.08 -7.10 1.15
C VAL A 117 13.47 -8.09 0.07
N GLN A 118 13.60 -7.61 -1.16
CA GLN A 118 14.11 -8.32 -2.33
C GLN A 118 15.22 -7.47 -2.97
N ASP A 119 16.32 -8.07 -3.42
CA ASP A 119 17.40 -7.35 -4.12
C ASP A 119 17.92 -6.12 -3.35
N ASN A 120 18.04 -6.26 -2.03
CA ASN A 120 18.44 -5.19 -1.10
C ASN A 120 17.51 -3.95 -1.13
N ARG A 121 16.27 -4.13 -1.58
CA ARG A 121 15.20 -3.12 -1.57
C ARG A 121 13.97 -3.62 -0.84
N ILE A 122 13.41 -2.80 0.02
CA ILE A 122 12.09 -2.98 0.61
C ILE A 122 11.07 -2.87 -0.53
N VAL A 123 10.33 -3.96 -0.77
CA VAL A 123 9.33 -4.05 -1.84
C VAL A 123 7.90 -3.89 -1.33
N LYS A 124 7.63 -4.24 -0.07
CA LYS A 124 6.36 -3.98 0.61
C LYS A 124 6.54 -3.97 2.13
N VAL A 125 5.59 -3.37 2.85
CA VAL A 125 5.54 -3.40 4.32
C VAL A 125 4.20 -3.92 4.81
N THR A 126 4.25 -4.95 5.65
CA THR A 126 3.07 -5.49 6.35
C THR A 126 3.20 -5.25 7.86
N SER A 127 2.21 -5.73 8.61
CA SER A 127 2.24 -5.74 10.06
C SER A 127 1.65 -7.07 10.53
N PRO A 128 2.20 -7.68 11.59
CA PRO A 128 1.70 -8.94 12.12
C PRO A 128 0.27 -8.78 12.64
N GLN A 129 -0.62 -9.69 12.24
CA GLN A 129 -2.02 -9.66 12.66
C GLN A 129 -2.20 -10.02 14.14
N ASP A 130 -1.28 -10.79 14.71
CA ASP A 130 -1.28 -11.30 16.09
C ASP A 130 -0.58 -10.37 17.08
N HIS A 131 -0.44 -9.08 16.77
CA HIS A 131 0.26 -8.11 17.61
C HIS A 131 -0.65 -7.09 18.28
N SER A 132 -0.42 -6.85 19.58
CA SER A 132 -1.30 -6.07 20.46
C SER A 132 -1.42 -4.58 20.13
N VAL A 133 -0.47 -4.00 19.40
CA VAL A 133 -0.45 -2.56 19.12
C VAL A 133 -1.35 -2.21 17.94
N THR A 134 -1.33 -3.01 16.87
CA THR A 134 -1.97 -2.65 15.60
C THR A 134 -2.82 -3.74 14.97
N SER A 135 -2.70 -4.99 15.40
CA SER A 135 -3.43 -6.13 14.81
C SER A 135 -3.34 -6.18 13.27
N GLY A 136 -2.16 -5.90 12.72
CA GLY A 136 -1.92 -5.86 11.28
C GLY A 136 -2.26 -4.56 10.55
N HIS A 137 -2.92 -3.60 11.21
CA HIS A 137 -3.29 -2.32 10.61
C HIS A 137 -2.15 -1.30 10.66
N LEU A 138 -2.01 -0.50 9.60
CA LEU A 138 -1.00 0.56 9.56
C LEU A 138 -1.63 1.85 9.04
N CYS A 139 -1.09 2.98 9.48
CA CYS A 139 -1.35 4.25 8.82
C CYS A 139 -0.51 4.37 7.55
N ILE A 140 -0.80 5.39 6.72
CA ILE A 140 -0.04 5.67 5.49
C ILE A 140 1.48 5.71 5.72
N LYS A 141 1.94 6.31 6.83
CA LYS A 141 3.37 6.44 7.13
C LYS A 141 4.02 5.10 7.41
N GLY A 142 3.38 4.26 8.23
CA GLY A 142 3.91 2.92 8.54
C GLY A 142 3.88 1.99 7.34
N ARG A 143 2.90 2.14 6.44
CA ARG A 143 2.71 1.25 5.30
C ARG A 143 3.55 1.62 4.08
N PHE A 144 3.77 2.92 3.83
CA PHE A 144 4.41 3.41 2.61
C PHE A 144 5.63 4.30 2.86
N GLY A 145 5.87 4.75 4.09
CA GLY A 145 6.98 5.67 4.38
C GLY A 145 8.39 5.10 4.16
N TYR A 146 8.52 3.79 3.92
CA TYR A 146 9.80 3.13 3.64
C TYR A 146 10.44 3.59 2.33
N GLU A 147 9.65 4.13 1.39
CA GLU A 147 10.18 4.64 0.11
C GLU A 147 11.28 5.70 0.34
N SER A 148 11.09 6.56 1.34
CA SER A 148 12.07 7.59 1.74
C SER A 148 13.42 7.05 2.19
N VAL A 149 13.47 5.83 2.74
CA VAL A 149 14.72 5.17 3.16
C VAL A 149 15.52 4.73 1.95
N GLN A 150 14.86 4.38 0.86
CA GLN A 150 15.52 3.91 -0.35
C GLN A 150 16.10 5.06 -1.18
N GLU A 151 15.42 6.21 -1.18
CA GLU A 151 15.92 7.44 -1.79
C GLU A 151 17.21 7.94 -1.09
N LEU A 152 17.37 7.65 0.21
CA LEU A 152 18.59 8.00 0.96
C LEU A 152 19.81 7.16 0.56
N GLY A 153 19.63 5.92 0.12
CA GLY A 153 20.73 5.10 -0.41
C GLY A 153 21.33 5.67 -1.70
N ASP A 154 20.51 6.39 -2.48
CA ASP A 154 20.98 7.15 -3.64
C ASP A 154 21.67 8.46 -3.21
N LEU A 155 21.31 9.02 -2.05
CA LEU A 155 21.93 10.22 -1.48
C LEU A 155 23.29 9.96 -0.81
N GLU A 156 23.54 8.76 -0.26
CA GLU A 156 24.87 8.40 0.28
C GLU A 156 25.97 8.38 -0.80
N ASN A 157 25.60 8.08 -2.05
CA ASN A 157 26.49 8.16 -3.21
C ASN A 157 26.45 9.53 -3.91
N THR A 158 25.61 10.45 -3.42
CA THR A 158 25.48 11.80 -3.95
C THR A 158 26.32 12.76 -3.10
N PRO A 159 27.30 13.47 -3.68
CA PRO A 159 28.08 14.47 -2.94
C PRO A 159 27.15 15.44 -2.21
N ILE A 160 27.45 15.78 -0.96
CA ILE A 160 26.60 16.64 -0.11
C ILE A 160 26.25 17.99 -0.78
N ASP A 161 27.12 18.48 -1.67
CA ASP A 161 26.91 19.68 -2.48
C ASP A 161 25.77 19.55 -3.51
N ALA A 162 25.52 18.34 -4.03
CA ALA A 162 24.42 18.08 -4.96
C ALA A 162 23.07 17.99 -4.23
N VAL A 163 23.05 17.44 -3.02
CA VAL A 163 21.86 17.43 -2.14
C VAL A 163 21.44 18.85 -1.76
N LEU A 164 22.41 19.69 -1.38
CA LEU A 164 22.17 21.09 -1.02
C LEU A 164 21.72 21.97 -2.20
N ARG A 165 22.02 21.58 -3.44
CA ARG A 165 21.54 22.26 -4.66
C ARG A 165 20.08 21.91 -4.97
N ALA A 166 19.70 20.63 -4.85
CA ALA A 166 18.32 20.18 -5.09
C ALA A 166 17.32 20.78 -4.07
N ALA A 167 17.75 20.93 -2.81
CA ALA A 167 16.93 21.53 -1.75
C ALA A 167 16.74 23.06 -1.87
N ARG A 168 17.46 23.73 -2.78
CA ARG A 168 17.35 25.19 -3.01
C ARG A 168 16.47 25.56 -4.21
N THR A 169 16.04 24.57 -4.99
CA THR A 169 15.21 24.76 -6.18
C THR A 169 13.78 24.23 -6.01
N SER A 170 13.39 23.89 -4.78
CA SER A 170 12.04 23.46 -4.40
C SER A 170 11.36 24.50 -3.53
#